data_AF-A0A5C7L778-F1
#
_entry.id   AF-A0A5C7L778-F1
#
_cell.length_a   1.000
_cell.length_b   1.000
_cell.length_c   1.000
_cell.angle_alpha   90.00
_cell.angle_beta   90.00
_cell.angle_gamma   90.00
#
_symmetry.space_group_name_H-M   'P 1'
#
loop_
_entity.id
_entity.type
_entity.pdbx_description
1 polymer ?
#
loop_
_entity_poly.entity_id
_entity_poly.type
_entity_poly.pdbx_seq_one_letter_code
_entity_poly.pdbx_strand_id
1 'polypeptide(L)'
;MKLRVGLLAVFALVCLIGVSIWATGHVSISPVIDDLLTHPDRGNNPWFVATLFDAYFGFLWFWAWVAYREPTWLRRIVWLLLILTLGNMAMAGYVLIELARLPSDASPESLLLRRG
;
A
#
# COMPACT_ATOMS: atom_id res chain seq x y z
N MET A 1 8.46 17.13 11.08
CA MET A 1 7.67 15.91 10.77
C MET A 1 7.86 15.46 9.32
N LYS A 2 7.55 16.31 8.33
CA LYS A 2 7.56 15.99 6.89
C LYS A 2 8.79 15.18 6.43
N LEU A 3 10.00 15.59 6.84
CA LEU A 3 11.23 14.86 6.51
C LEU A 3 11.23 13.42 7.07
N ARG A 4 10.87 13.22 8.35
CA ARG A 4 10.91 11.89 9.00
C ARG A 4 9.90 10.92 8.38
N VAL A 5 8.67 11.38 8.17
CA VAL A 5 7.62 10.58 7.54
C VAL A 5 7.95 10.31 6.06
N GLY A 6 8.50 11.31 5.37
CA GLY A 6 8.96 11.16 3.99
C GLY A 6 10.08 10.12 3.87
N LEU A 7 11.09 10.17 4.74
CA LEU A 7 12.18 9.17 4.77
C LEU A 7 11.64 7.77 5.03
N LEU A 8 10.70 7.60 5.97
CA LEU A 8 10.07 6.31 6.23
C LEU A 8 9.33 5.79 4.99
N ALA A 9 8.55 6.64 4.33
CA ALA A 9 7.79 6.25 3.15
C ALA A 9 8.70 5.93 1.95
N VAL A 10 9.77 6.70 1.73
CA VAL A 10 10.78 6.40 0.72
C VAL A 10 11.49 5.09 1.03
N PHE A 11 11.91 4.89 2.27
CA PHE A 11 12.55 3.64 2.71
C PHE A 11 11.64 2.44 2.44
N ALA A 12 10.38 2.50 2.89
CA ALA A 12 9.41 1.45 2.64
C ALA A 12 9.23 1.17 1.14
N LEU A 13 9.10 2.21 0.32
CA LEU A 13 8.94 2.08 -1.13
C LEU A 13 10.17 1.44 -1.78
N VAL A 14 11.37 1.90 -1.44
CA VAL A 14 12.63 1.36 -1.98
C VAL A 14 12.82 -0.09 -1.55
N CYS A 15 12.55 -0.43 -0.29
CA CYS A 15 12.62 -1.80 0.19
C CYS A 15 11.64 -2.71 -0.54
N LEU A 16 10.38 -2.29 -0.69
CA LEU A 16 9.37 -3.09 -1.38
C LEU A 16 9.73 -3.30 -2.86
N ILE A 17 10.15 -2.25 -3.56
CA ILE A 17 10.60 -2.36 -4.95
C ILE A 17 11.81 -3.30 -5.04
N GLY A 18 12.79 -3.13 -4.15
CA GLY A 18 13.99 -3.96 -4.11
C GLY A 18 13.67 -5.45 -3.88
N VAL A 19 12.80 -5.75 -2.91
CA VAL A 19 12.35 -7.12 -2.62
C VAL A 19 11.55 -7.69 -3.80
N SER A 20 10.66 -6.91 -4.42
CA SER A 20 9.90 -7.37 -5.59
C SER A 20 10.79 -7.66 -6.79
N ILE A 21 11.79 -6.83 -7.06
CA ILE A 21 12.78 -7.06 -8.12
C ILE A 21 13.59 -8.32 -7.80
N TRP A 22 14.10 -8.43 -6.57
CA TRP A 22 14.86 -9.60 -6.14
C TRP A 22 14.05 -10.89 -6.28
N ALA A 23 12.80 -10.90 -5.83
CA ALA A 23 11.90 -12.05 -5.94
C ALA A 23 11.63 -12.41 -7.40
N THR A 24 11.31 -11.42 -8.24
CA THR A 24 11.08 -11.61 -9.68
C THR A 24 12.32 -12.14 -10.39
N GLY A 25 13.53 -11.77 -9.93
CA GLY A 25 14.79 -12.30 -10.43
C GLY A 25 15.01 -13.78 -10.12
N HIS A 26 14.34 -14.33 -9.11
CA HIS A 26 14.37 -15.77 -8.80
C HIS A 26 13.25 -16.52 -9.53
N VAL A 27 12.02 -16.03 -9.41
CA VAL A 27 10.82 -16.64 -10.02
C VAL A 27 9.86 -15.51 -10.36
N SER A 28 9.32 -15.52 -11.59
CA SER A 28 8.26 -14.58 -11.95
C SER A 28 7.00 -14.84 -11.11
N ILE A 29 6.11 -13.86 -10.99
CA ILE A 29 4.89 -14.05 -10.20
C ILE A 29 3.90 -15.03 -10.85
N SER A 30 4.01 -15.29 -12.16
CA SER A 30 3.04 -16.07 -12.91
C SER A 30 2.92 -17.54 -12.47
N PRO A 31 4.01 -18.31 -12.22
CA PRO A 31 3.90 -19.69 -11.78
C PRO A 31 3.40 -19.78 -10.33
N VAL A 32 3.69 -18.77 -9.50
CA VAL A 32 3.17 -18.68 -8.14
C VAL A 32 1.65 -18.50 -8.15
N ILE A 33 1.14 -17.63 -9.03
CA ILE A 33 -0.30 -17.44 -9.21
C ILE A 33 -0.95 -18.72 -9.75
N ASP A 34 -0.35 -19.35 -10.75
CA ASP A 34 -0.87 -20.58 -11.36
C ASP A 34 -0.93 -21.73 -10.35
N ASP A 35 0.11 -21.90 -9.54
CA ASP A 35 0.14 -22.92 -8.49
C ASP A 35 -0.93 -22.67 -7.41
N LEU A 36 -1.14 -21.41 -7.01
CA LEU A 36 -2.22 -21.05 -6.07
C LEU A 36 -3.62 -21.33 -6.64
N LEU A 37 -3.82 -21.15 -7.95
CA LEU A 37 -5.12 -21.39 -8.60
C LEU A 37 -5.39 -22.88 -8.85
N THR A 38 -4.34 -23.65 -9.18
CA THR A 38 -4.44 -25.05 -9.57
C THR A 38 -4.35 -26.01 -8.38
N HIS A 39 -3.60 -25.65 -7.33
CA HIS A 39 -3.38 -26.47 -6.13
C HIS A 39 -3.66 -25.67 -4.84
N PRO A 40 -4.92 -25.27 -4.59
CA PRO A 40 -5.29 -24.44 -3.43
C PRO A 40 -5.04 -25.13 -2.08
N ASP A 41 -4.84 -26.45 -2.07
CA ASP A 41 -4.52 -27.28 -0.91
C ASP A 41 -3.05 -27.23 -0.50
N ARG A 42 -2.13 -26.91 -1.43
CA ARG A 42 -0.68 -26.91 -1.18
C ARG A 42 -0.13 -25.57 -0.74
N GLY A 43 -0.76 -24.47 -1.15
CA GLY A 43 -0.35 -23.10 -0.82
C GLY A 43 -0.99 -22.52 0.46
N ASN A 44 -2.07 -23.12 0.97
CA ASN A 44 -2.86 -22.57 2.07
C ASN A 44 -2.60 -23.28 3.41
N ASN A 45 -1.40 -23.10 3.97
CA ASN A 45 -1.31 -23.27 5.42
C ASN A 45 -2.25 -22.25 6.08
N PRO A 46 -3.00 -22.60 7.15
CA PRO A 46 -3.92 -21.66 7.81
C PRO A 46 -3.31 -20.29 8.14
N TRP A 47 -2.01 -20.24 8.46
CA TRP A 47 -1.31 -18.98 8.71
C TRP A 47 -1.14 -18.10 7.46
N PHE A 48 -0.93 -18.69 6.28
CA PHE A 48 -0.84 -17.93 5.03
C PHE A 48 -2.16 -17.22 4.74
N VAL A 49 -3.28 -17.92 4.91
CA VAL A 49 -4.62 -17.33 4.76
C VAL A 49 -4.83 -16.23 5.80
N ALA A 50 -4.51 -16.49 7.06
CA ALA A 50 -4.67 -15.52 8.13
C ALA A 50 -3.87 -14.21 7.90
N THR A 51 -2.60 -14.32 7.50
CA THR A 51 -1.76 -13.13 7.23
C THR A 51 -2.19 -12.38 5.97
N LEU A 52 -2.69 -13.10 4.94
CA LEU A 52 -3.24 -12.46 3.75
C LEU A 52 -4.50 -11.64 4.10
N PHE A 53 -5.42 -12.21 4.87
CA PHE A 53 -6.60 -11.48 5.34
C PHE A 53 -6.21 -10.27 6.19
N ASP A 54 -5.28 -10.44 7.15
CA ASP A 54 -4.79 -9.34 7.99
C ASP A 54 -4.22 -8.18 7.14
N ALA A 55 -3.39 -8.50 6.15
CA ALA A 55 -2.84 -7.51 5.22
C ALA A 55 -3.94 -6.77 4.43
N TYR A 56 -4.90 -7.50 3.84
CA TYR A 56 -5.97 -6.89 3.05
C TYR A 56 -6.96 -6.08 3.89
N PHE A 57 -7.26 -6.50 5.12
CA PHE A 57 -8.02 -5.66 6.05
C PHE A 57 -7.25 -4.40 6.42
N GLY A 58 -5.94 -4.48 6.64
CA GLY A 58 -5.07 -3.31 6.80
C GLY A 58 -5.15 -2.36 5.60
N PHE A 59 -5.17 -2.90 4.39
CA PHE A 59 -5.31 -2.12 3.14
C PHE A 59 -6.65 -1.39 3.08
N LEU A 60 -7.74 -2.06 3.44
CA LEU A 60 -9.08 -1.47 3.48
C LEU A 60 -9.18 -0.38 4.56
N TRP A 61 -8.58 -0.59 5.74
CA TRP A 61 -8.53 0.42 6.80
C TRP A 61 -7.78 1.68 6.36
N PHE A 62 -6.60 1.51 5.75
CA PHE A 62 -5.86 2.64 5.20
C PHE A 62 -6.64 3.32 4.07
N TRP A 63 -7.26 2.54 3.19
CA TRP A 63 -8.09 3.08 2.14
C TRP A 63 -9.28 3.88 2.69
N ALA A 64 -9.91 3.46 3.79
CA ALA A 64 -10.99 4.23 4.42
C ALA A 64 -10.52 5.63 4.83
N TRP A 65 -9.28 5.75 5.34
CA TRP A 65 -8.64 7.04 5.60
C TRP A 65 -8.40 7.85 4.30
N VAL A 66 -7.91 7.22 3.24
CA VAL A 66 -7.77 7.85 1.91
C VAL A 66 -9.11 8.32 1.37
N ALA A 67 -10.16 7.51 1.52
CA ALA A 67 -11.51 7.81 1.07
C ALA A 67 -12.10 9.00 1.81
N TYR A 68 -11.81 9.11 3.11
CA TYR A 68 -12.15 10.30 3.90
C TYR A 68 -11.42 11.56 3.40
N ARG A 69 -10.13 11.45 3.05
CA ARG A 69 -9.31 12.57 2.54
C ARG A 69 -9.70 13.03 1.14
N GLU A 70 -9.99 12.11 0.23
CA GLU A 70 -10.24 12.44 -1.17
C GLU A 70 -11.66 13.02 -1.40
N PRO A 71 -11.78 14.16 -2.10
CA PRO A 71 -13.06 14.83 -2.29
C PRO A 71 -13.95 14.15 -3.34
N THR A 72 -13.38 13.50 -4.34
CA THR A 72 -14.11 12.93 -5.48
C THR A 72 -14.14 11.41 -5.43
N TRP A 73 -15.31 10.82 -5.73
CA TRP A 73 -15.48 9.36 -5.81
C TRP A 73 -14.50 8.69 -6.77
N LEU A 74 -14.20 9.33 -7.90
CA LEU A 74 -13.23 8.80 -8.86
C LEU A 74 -11.85 8.57 -8.21
N ARG A 75 -11.33 9.54 -7.46
CA ARG A 75 -10.03 9.40 -6.78
C ARG A 75 -10.07 8.31 -5.71
N ARG A 76 -11.18 8.19 -4.98
CA ARG A 76 -11.38 7.12 -3.99
C ARG A 76 -11.28 5.73 -4.63
N ILE A 77 -11.95 5.54 -5.76
CA ILE A 77 -11.95 4.27 -6.50
C ILE A 77 -10.57 4.00 -7.09
N VAL A 78 -9.92 4.99 -7.70
CA VAL A 78 -8.56 4.83 -8.24
C VAL A 78 -7.59 4.40 -7.14
N TRP A 79 -7.62 5.07 -5.97
CA TRP A 79 -6.78 4.67 -4.85
C TRP A 79 -7.13 3.32 -4.27
N LEU A 80 -8.41 2.91 -4.25
CA LEU A 80 -8.81 1.57 -3.84
C LEU A 80 -8.13 0.52 -4.73
N LEU A 81 -8.25 0.68 -6.04
CA LEU A 81 -7.66 -0.24 -7.01
C LEU A 81 -6.14 -0.30 -6.87
N LEU A 82 -5.48 0.85 -6.76
CA LEU A 82 -4.03 0.91 -6.54
C LEU A 82 -3.62 0.22 -5.23
N ILE A 83 -4.32 0.44 -4.13
CA ILE A 83 -3.98 -0.15 -2.84
C ILE A 83 -4.22 -1.68 -2.85
N LEU A 84 -5.31 -2.17 -3.45
CA LEU A 84 -5.59 -3.60 -3.51
C LEU A 84 -4.64 -4.38 -4.44
N THR A 85 -4.02 -3.69 -5.41
CA THR A 85 -3.14 -4.31 -6.41
C THR A 85 -1.65 -4.12 -6.09
N LEU A 86 -1.23 -2.93 -5.65
CA LEU A 86 0.16 -2.61 -5.32
C LEU A 86 0.46 -2.65 -3.81
N GLY A 87 -0.57 -2.76 -2.96
CA GLY A 87 -0.43 -2.85 -1.51
C GLY A 87 0.29 -1.65 -0.91
N ASN A 88 1.31 -1.94 -0.08
CA ASN A 88 2.11 -0.96 0.64
C ASN A 88 2.88 0.02 -0.25
N MET A 89 3.17 -0.33 -1.52
CA MET A 89 3.80 0.62 -2.44
C MET A 89 2.86 1.79 -2.77
N ALA A 90 1.58 1.50 -3.04
CA ALA A 90 0.57 2.53 -3.30
C ALA A 90 0.34 3.40 -2.06
N MET A 91 0.32 2.81 -0.86
CA MET A 91 0.17 3.55 0.40
C MET A 91 1.36 4.49 0.65
N ALA A 92 2.59 4.01 0.46
CA ALA A 92 3.79 4.85 0.56
C ALA A 92 3.76 5.99 -0.48
N GLY A 93 3.38 5.68 -1.72
CA GLY A 93 3.18 6.67 -2.78
C GLY A 93 2.14 7.73 -2.41
N TYR A 94 0.99 7.33 -1.85
CA TYR A 94 -0.04 8.25 -1.38
C TYR A 94 0.51 9.22 -0.33
N VAL A 95 1.19 8.69 0.69
CA VAL A 95 1.78 9.51 1.76
C VAL A 95 2.81 10.50 1.18
N LEU A 96 3.66 10.07 0.24
CA LEU A 96 4.64 10.96 -0.39
C LEU A 96 3.97 12.07 -1.21
N ILE A 97 2.91 11.77 -1.97
CA ILE A 97 2.13 12.75 -2.72
C ILE A 97 1.51 13.77 -1.75
N GLU A 98 0.90 13.31 -0.66
CA GLU A 98 0.28 14.21 0.31
C GLU A 98 1.32 15.06 1.03
N LEU A 99 2.46 14.49 1.45
CA LEU A 99 3.57 15.25 2.02
C LEU A 99 4.09 16.32 1.06
N ALA A 100 4.21 16.02 -0.24
CA ALA A 100 4.65 16.99 -1.24
C ALA A 100 3.71 18.20 -1.34
N ARG A 101 2.40 18.00 -1.12
CA ARG A 101 1.37 19.06 -1.10
C ARG A 101 1.35 19.87 0.21
N LEU A 102 2.04 19.43 1.27
CA LEU A 102 2.09 20.15 2.54
C LEU A 102 3.16 21.28 2.49
N PRO A 103 2.92 22.43 3.13
CA PRO A 103 3.96 23.42 3.46
C PRO A 103 5.10 22.83 4.31
N SER A 104 6.24 23.52 4.38
CA SER A 104 7.41 23.08 5.15
C SER A 104 7.19 23.09 6.67
N ASP A 105 6.33 23.99 7.14
CA ASP A 105 5.93 24.22 8.54
C ASP A 105 4.67 23.44 8.96
N ALA A 106 4.17 22.57 8.09
CA ALA A 106 2.92 21.86 8.30
C ALA A 106 2.94 20.91 9.51
N SER A 107 1.86 20.97 10.31
CA SER A 107 1.65 20.10 11.48
C SER A 107 1.24 18.67 11.07
N PRO A 108 1.36 17.66 11.95
CA PRO A 108 0.90 16.30 11.67
C PRO A 108 -0.58 16.18 11.35
N GLU A 109 -1.41 17.00 11.96
CA GLU A 109 -2.85 17.05 11.70
C GLU A 109 -3.15 17.38 10.25
N SER A 110 -2.34 18.22 9.62
CA SER A 110 -2.52 18.60 8.21
C SER A 110 -2.32 17.42 7.23
N LEU A 111 -1.55 16.41 7.64
CA LEU A 111 -1.40 15.15 6.90
C LEU A 111 -2.62 14.24 7.13
N LEU A 112 -3.09 14.14 8.37
CA LEU A 112 -4.11 13.16 8.77
C LEU A 112 -5.55 13.61 8.46
N LEU A 113 -5.87 14.87 8.68
CA LEU A 113 -7.23 15.40 8.61
C LEU A 113 -7.56 15.94 7.23
N ARG A 114 -8.78 15.74 6.73
CA ARG A 114 -9.21 16.34 5.46
C ARG A 114 -9.08 17.86 5.55
N ARG A 115 -8.38 18.47 4.58
CA ARG A 115 -8.36 19.93 4.42
C ARG A 115 -9.74 20.35 3.90
N GLY A 116 -10.47 21.09 4.74
CA GLY A 116 -11.74 21.73 4.39
C GLY A 116 -11.54 22.84 3.37
#